data_AF-G9ERL7-F1
#
_entry.id   AF-G9ERL7-F1
#
_cell.length_a   1.000
_cell.length_b   1.000
_cell.length_c   1.000
_cell.angle_alpha   90.00
_cell.angle_beta   90.00
_cell.angle_gamma   90.00
#
_symmetry.space_group_name_H-M   'P 1'
#
loop_
_entity.id
_entity.type
_entity.pdbx_description
1 polymer ?
#
loop_
_entity_poly.entity_id
_entity_poly.type
_entity_poly.pdbx_seq_one_letter_code
_entity_poly.pdbx_strand_id
1 'polypeptide(L)'
;MPNPSLNPFEVMDMLGKIYENSSQKNNSSKLEQKFATQQEHLNRLKVENDAFFNLINQLFAQKLELDRLRAALLDAAQEQGFDNIAQALNHTQNSFGQSPLQRAFQEQDFSLAKHLMDFGAEVRPIEKAAFEMALDSKAAKEAGFASTATADARHHPVKRFGLSLGIVMTASDGTFSQLSNIAPAYKLMTDSVASYANNNPGNDNFRKIADAYSFSNKTSAYSGSTAKNLQAGEQMAERIQSGKLTTIPIACKGHCMGLSIVPDGPGSKSGYMVFTNRGVGCNDNDCGTQIYRIDDLKKVDPKFINAVMNGHSNGTSHADIMKMVHRVADNKPPITHIPQQAQKYDNCSVANSRANIRGILLCQKAIEKNGFDNLSTQDHRDVKASYKDYSKAMRVEKVNELVSEIANNPQNPDLINLGKEYLKQHPKAPPEVREKLEKAIERGSKEVAREQRYEPPQMSSPG
;
A
#
# COMPACT_ATOMS: atom_id res chain seq x y z
N MET A 1 -16.92 28.33 -6.83
CA MET A 1 -16.07 27.13 -6.66
C MET A 1 -16.52 26.12 -7.71
N PRO A 2 -15.65 25.61 -8.59
CA PRO A 2 -16.05 24.57 -9.51
C PRO A 2 -16.33 23.29 -8.71
N ASN A 3 -17.52 22.73 -8.92
CA ASN A 3 -17.97 21.49 -8.33
C ASN A 3 -17.05 20.37 -8.84
N PRO A 4 -16.34 19.59 -8.00
CA PRO A 4 -15.56 18.47 -8.48
C PRO A 4 -16.54 17.43 -9.02
N SER A 5 -16.67 17.35 -10.34
CA SER A 5 -17.43 16.28 -10.99
C SER A 5 -16.82 14.96 -10.54
N LEU A 6 -17.57 14.20 -9.75
CA LEU A 6 -17.17 12.88 -9.28
C LEU A 6 -16.76 12.02 -10.49
N ASN A 7 -15.62 11.33 -10.37
CA ASN A 7 -15.16 10.39 -11.37
C ASN A 7 -16.26 9.34 -11.64
N PRO A 8 -16.71 9.14 -12.90
CA PRO A 8 -17.74 8.17 -13.23
C PRO A 8 -17.45 6.76 -12.69
N PHE A 9 -16.18 6.36 -12.60
CA PHE A 9 -15.78 5.06 -12.04
C PHE A 9 -15.96 4.98 -10.52
N GLU A 10 -15.76 6.10 -9.80
CA GLU A 10 -16.00 6.17 -8.35
C GLU A 10 -17.49 6.19 -8.02
N VAL A 11 -18.28 6.93 -8.82
CA VAL A 11 -19.75 6.94 -8.70
C VAL A 11 -20.30 5.54 -8.93
N MET A 12 -19.79 4.83 -9.92
CA MET A 12 -20.28 3.49 -10.28
C MET A 12 -19.79 2.39 -9.34
N ASP A 13 -18.55 2.43 -8.82
CA ASP A 13 -18.06 1.50 -7.77
C ASP A 13 -18.83 1.70 -6.45
N MET A 14 -19.18 2.95 -6.13
CA MET A 14 -20.02 3.29 -4.99
C MET A 14 -21.45 2.78 -5.16
N LEU A 15 -22.03 2.88 -6.35
CA LEU A 15 -23.33 2.27 -6.68
C LEU A 15 -23.27 0.74 -6.56
N GLY A 16 -22.22 0.10 -7.08
CA GLY A 16 -22.03 -1.36 -6.95
C GLY A 16 -22.07 -1.85 -5.50
N LYS A 17 -21.40 -1.15 -4.57
CA LYS A 17 -21.41 -1.44 -3.13
C LYS A 17 -22.76 -1.18 -2.46
N ILE A 18 -23.54 -0.21 -2.94
CA ILE A 18 -24.89 0.07 -2.43
C ILE A 18 -25.83 -1.08 -2.81
N TYR A 19 -25.67 -1.67 -3.99
CA TYR A 19 -26.52 -2.78 -4.44
C TYR A 19 -26.14 -4.14 -3.83
N GLU A 20 -24.86 -4.40 -3.53
CA GLU A 20 -24.43 -5.58 -2.74
C GLU A 20 -25.09 -5.64 -1.35
N ASN A 21 -25.49 -4.49 -0.80
CA ASN A 21 -26.11 -4.39 0.51
C ASN A 21 -27.64 -4.54 0.51
N SER A 22 -28.30 -4.55 -0.66
CA SER A 22 -29.78 -4.60 -0.79
C SER A 22 -30.35 -5.96 -1.17
N SER A 23 -29.52 -7.02 -1.25
CA SER A 23 -29.96 -8.38 -1.57
C SER A 23 -30.67 -9.06 -0.38
N GLN A 24 -31.89 -8.63 -0.09
CA GLN A 24 -32.92 -9.43 0.58
C GLN A 24 -34.28 -9.27 -0.13
N LYS A 25 -34.73 -10.39 -0.71
CA LYS A 25 -36.09 -10.76 -1.18
C LYS A 25 -36.51 -10.50 -2.64
N ASN A 26 -36.71 -11.64 -3.33
CA ASN A 26 -37.76 -11.97 -4.33
C ASN A 26 -37.70 -11.51 -5.80
N ASN A 27 -36.54 -11.11 -6.35
CA ASN A 27 -36.40 -10.92 -7.81
C ASN A 27 -35.00 -11.29 -8.33
N SER A 28 -34.47 -12.46 -7.95
CA SER A 28 -33.04 -12.78 -8.11
C SER A 28 -32.56 -12.83 -9.57
N SER A 29 -33.29 -13.46 -10.50
CA SER A 29 -32.76 -13.70 -11.86
C SER A 29 -32.63 -12.45 -12.74
N LYS A 30 -33.62 -11.53 -12.72
CA LYS A 30 -33.53 -10.25 -13.47
C LYS A 30 -32.53 -9.28 -12.85
N LEU A 31 -32.36 -9.33 -11.53
CA LEU A 31 -31.39 -8.52 -10.81
C LEU A 31 -29.96 -9.04 -11.04
N GLU A 32 -29.77 -10.36 -11.01
CA GLU A 32 -28.51 -11.04 -11.35
C GLU A 32 -28.12 -10.77 -12.80
N GLN A 33 -29.07 -10.81 -13.75
CA GLN A 33 -28.78 -10.53 -15.16
C GLN A 33 -28.45 -9.05 -15.40
N LYS A 34 -29.16 -8.12 -14.74
CA LYS A 34 -28.79 -6.69 -14.76
C LYS A 34 -27.43 -6.44 -14.11
N PHE A 35 -27.11 -7.11 -13.02
CA PHE A 35 -25.80 -7.02 -12.37
C PHE A 35 -24.69 -7.59 -13.25
N ALA A 36 -24.90 -8.76 -13.86
CA ALA A 36 -23.94 -9.34 -14.79
C ALA A 36 -23.68 -8.41 -15.99
N THR A 37 -24.74 -7.79 -16.54
CA THR A 37 -24.63 -6.82 -17.63
C THR A 37 -23.90 -5.55 -17.19
N GLN A 38 -24.19 -5.03 -15.99
CA GLN A 38 -23.48 -3.87 -15.43
C GLN A 38 -22.01 -4.19 -15.14
N GLN A 39 -21.72 -5.37 -14.60
CA GLN A 39 -20.36 -5.83 -14.33
C GLN A 39 -19.57 -6.01 -15.62
N GLU A 40 -20.19 -6.59 -16.66
CA GLU A 40 -19.60 -6.73 -17.99
C GLU A 40 -19.32 -5.35 -18.61
N HIS A 41 -20.25 -4.42 -18.52
CA HIS A 41 -20.05 -3.04 -18.99
C HIS A 41 -18.92 -2.34 -18.23
N LEU A 42 -18.84 -2.48 -16.91
CA LEU A 42 -17.74 -1.93 -16.11
C LEU A 42 -16.40 -2.56 -16.44
N ASN A 43 -16.37 -3.88 -16.65
CA ASN A 43 -15.16 -4.58 -17.06
C ASN A 43 -14.70 -4.10 -18.43
N ARG A 44 -15.63 -3.91 -19.37
CA ARG A 44 -15.33 -3.36 -20.69
C ARG A 44 -14.75 -1.95 -20.61
N LEU A 45 -15.37 -1.06 -19.85
CA LEU A 45 -14.85 0.30 -19.65
C LEU A 45 -13.45 0.30 -19.02
N LYS A 46 -13.17 -0.61 -18.08
CA LYS A 46 -11.82 -0.76 -17.51
C LYS A 46 -10.80 -1.22 -18.55
N VAL A 47 -11.16 -2.20 -19.38
CA VAL A 47 -10.29 -2.71 -20.45
C VAL A 47 -10.00 -1.62 -21.49
N GLU A 48 -11.02 -0.85 -21.88
CA GLU A 48 -10.87 0.27 -22.82
C GLU A 48 -9.99 1.38 -22.23
N ASN A 49 -10.22 1.76 -20.97
CA ASN A 49 -9.41 2.75 -20.25
C ASN A 49 -7.95 2.30 -20.09
N ASP A 50 -7.70 1.02 -19.79
CA ASP A 50 -6.35 0.45 -19.71
C ASP A 50 -5.65 0.42 -21.07
N ALA A 51 -6.38 0.07 -22.14
CA ALA A 51 -5.85 0.09 -23.49
C ALA A 51 -5.42 1.52 -23.88
N PHE A 52 -6.26 2.51 -23.57
CA PHE A 52 -5.95 3.91 -23.80
C PHE A 52 -4.76 4.41 -22.97
N PHE A 53 -4.73 4.05 -21.68
CA PHE A 53 -3.59 4.33 -20.81
C PHE A 53 -2.28 3.77 -21.39
N ASN A 54 -2.30 2.54 -21.90
CA ASN A 54 -1.14 1.92 -22.51
C ASN A 54 -0.75 2.59 -23.84
N LEU A 55 -1.72 3.00 -24.65
CA LEU A 55 -1.48 3.76 -25.88
C LEU A 55 -0.78 5.10 -25.59
N ILE A 56 -1.24 5.87 -24.60
CA ILE A 56 -0.58 7.12 -24.17
C ILE A 56 0.89 6.86 -23.85
N ASN A 57 1.16 5.84 -23.02
CA ASN A 57 2.54 5.49 -22.64
C ASN A 57 3.38 5.05 -23.86
N GLN A 58 2.80 4.31 -24.80
CA GLN A 58 3.48 3.91 -26.03
C GLN A 58 3.82 5.11 -26.92
N LEU A 59 2.91 6.07 -27.07
CA LEU A 59 3.14 7.28 -27.86
C LEU A 59 4.31 8.11 -27.29
N PHE A 60 4.35 8.30 -25.97
CA PHE A 60 5.48 8.97 -25.33
C PHE A 60 6.80 8.17 -25.46
N ALA A 61 6.75 6.84 -25.46
CA ALA A 61 7.93 5.99 -25.64
C ALA A 61 8.51 6.02 -27.07
N GLN A 62 7.70 6.35 -28.08
CA GLN A 62 8.12 6.39 -29.50
C GLN A 62 9.05 7.58 -29.83
N LYS A 63 9.27 8.52 -28.90
CA LYS A 63 10.13 9.72 -29.11
C LYS A 63 9.79 10.47 -30.40
N LEU A 64 8.49 10.58 -30.70
CA LEU A 64 8.01 11.34 -31.83
C LEU A 64 8.37 12.83 -31.68
N GLU A 65 8.54 13.52 -32.81
CA GLU A 65 8.60 14.98 -32.84
C GLU A 65 7.36 15.58 -32.16
N LEU A 66 7.54 16.70 -31.45
CA LEU A 66 6.52 17.25 -30.54
C LEU A 66 5.15 17.44 -31.21
N ASP A 67 5.12 17.97 -32.44
CA ASP A 67 3.88 18.22 -33.17
C ASP A 67 3.18 16.92 -33.58
N ARG A 68 3.95 15.88 -33.94
CA ARG A 68 3.41 14.56 -34.27
C ARG A 68 2.88 13.85 -33.03
N LEU A 69 3.60 13.97 -31.91
CA LEU A 69 3.13 13.45 -30.62
C LEU A 69 1.83 14.13 -30.19
N ARG A 70 1.75 15.47 -30.32
CA ARG A 70 0.55 16.24 -29.99
C ARG A 70 -0.64 15.82 -30.85
N ALA A 71 -0.45 15.68 -32.16
CA ALA A 71 -1.51 15.22 -33.06
C ALA A 71 -1.99 13.81 -32.69
N ALA A 72 -1.06 12.85 -32.53
CA ALA A 72 -1.42 11.47 -32.19
C ALA A 72 -2.12 11.36 -30.82
N LEU A 73 -1.70 12.14 -29.82
CA LEU A 73 -2.37 12.19 -28.52
C LEU A 73 -3.76 12.84 -28.60
N LEU A 74 -3.93 13.87 -29.42
CA LEU A 74 -5.23 14.51 -29.62
C LEU A 74 -6.21 13.57 -30.32
N ASP A 75 -5.77 12.91 -31.39
CA ASP A 75 -6.57 11.94 -32.13
C ASP A 75 -7.01 10.80 -31.19
N ALA A 76 -6.07 10.22 -30.43
CA ALA A 76 -6.38 9.17 -29.47
C ALA A 76 -7.31 9.63 -28.34
N ALA A 77 -7.18 10.88 -27.87
CA ALA A 77 -8.08 11.45 -26.87
C ALA A 77 -9.51 11.62 -27.40
N GLN A 78 -9.65 12.11 -28.64
CA GLN A 78 -10.94 12.30 -29.30
C GLN A 78 -11.65 10.96 -29.58
N GLU A 79 -10.91 9.93 -29.98
CA GLU A 79 -11.45 8.57 -30.16
C GLU A 79 -12.06 8.00 -28.86
N GLN A 80 -11.56 8.42 -27.71
CA GLN A 80 -12.08 8.02 -26.39
C GLN A 80 -13.12 9.00 -25.84
N GLY A 81 -13.51 10.02 -26.61
CA GLY A 81 -14.54 10.99 -26.23
C GLY A 81 -14.07 12.10 -25.30
N PHE A 82 -12.76 12.38 -25.23
CA PHE A 82 -12.23 13.55 -24.52
C PHE A 82 -12.13 14.76 -25.44
N ASP A 83 -12.41 15.95 -24.89
CA ASP A 83 -12.39 17.21 -25.64
C ASP A 83 -10.96 17.67 -25.97
N ASN A 84 -9.99 17.26 -25.14
CA ASN A 84 -8.59 17.63 -25.29
C ASN A 84 -7.64 16.66 -24.56
N ILE A 85 -6.34 16.78 -24.86
CA ILE A 85 -5.26 15.96 -24.28
C ILE A 85 -5.22 16.09 -22.75
N ALA A 86 -5.34 17.30 -22.21
CA ALA A 86 -5.24 17.51 -20.76
C ALA A 86 -6.35 16.78 -20.01
N GLN A 87 -7.59 16.84 -20.51
CA GLN A 87 -8.71 16.10 -19.93
C GLN A 87 -8.44 14.60 -19.96
N ALA A 88 -7.98 14.07 -21.09
CA ALA A 88 -7.62 12.65 -21.24
C ALA A 88 -6.55 12.23 -20.22
N LEU A 89 -5.44 12.98 -20.12
CA LEU A 89 -4.34 12.66 -19.20
C LEU A 89 -4.76 12.67 -17.73
N ASN A 90 -5.70 13.54 -17.34
CA ASN A 90 -6.13 13.68 -15.95
C ASN A 90 -7.25 12.72 -15.52
N HIS A 91 -7.99 12.15 -16.47
CA HIS A 91 -9.10 11.21 -16.21
C HIS A 91 -8.76 9.75 -16.49
N THR A 92 -7.79 9.49 -17.36
CA THR A 92 -7.35 8.13 -17.68
C THR A 92 -6.62 7.50 -16.51
N GLN A 93 -6.90 6.24 -16.23
CA GLN A 93 -6.27 5.46 -15.16
C GLN A 93 -5.97 4.04 -15.65
N ASN A 94 -4.97 3.38 -15.07
CA ASN A 94 -4.77 1.94 -15.30
C ASN A 94 -5.66 1.08 -14.37
N SER A 95 -5.55 -0.26 -14.49
CA SER A 95 -6.26 -1.24 -13.66
C SER A 95 -6.03 -1.08 -12.16
N PHE A 96 -4.94 -0.41 -11.78
CA PHE A 96 -4.56 -0.11 -10.40
C PHE A 96 -4.98 1.30 -9.95
N GLY A 97 -5.72 2.03 -10.78
CA GLY A 97 -6.22 3.38 -10.49
C GLY A 97 -5.18 4.49 -10.67
N GLN A 98 -4.05 4.21 -11.33
CA GLN A 98 -2.95 5.17 -11.46
C GLN A 98 -3.11 6.02 -12.70
N SER A 99 -2.95 7.34 -12.56
CA SER A 99 -2.86 8.25 -13.70
C SER A 99 -1.52 8.10 -14.43
N PRO A 100 -1.40 8.55 -15.70
CA PRO A 100 -0.13 8.52 -16.42
C PRO A 100 0.99 9.24 -15.67
N LEU A 101 0.68 10.41 -15.08
CA LEU A 101 1.65 11.20 -14.31
C LEU A 101 2.05 10.51 -13.00
N GLN A 102 1.09 9.90 -12.29
CA GLN A 102 1.40 9.10 -11.11
C GLN A 102 2.35 7.95 -11.46
N ARG A 103 2.08 7.21 -12.54
CA ARG A 103 2.93 6.10 -13.00
C ARG A 103 4.33 6.59 -13.36
N ALA A 104 4.45 7.72 -14.06
CA ALA A 104 5.75 8.29 -14.42
C ALA A 104 6.60 8.60 -13.18
N PHE A 105 6.01 9.19 -12.13
CA PHE A 105 6.72 9.41 -10.87
C PHE A 105 7.07 8.09 -10.16
N GLN A 106 6.15 7.13 -10.09
CA GLN A 106 6.42 5.82 -9.48
C GLN A 106 7.55 5.07 -10.21
N GLU A 107 7.62 5.15 -11.53
CA GLU A 107 8.69 4.59 -12.37
C GLU A 107 9.99 5.42 -12.36
N GLN A 108 9.98 6.54 -11.65
CA GLN A 108 11.08 7.50 -11.54
C GLN A 108 11.52 8.07 -12.91
N ASP A 109 10.58 8.16 -13.85
CA ASP A 109 10.80 8.74 -15.17
C ASP A 109 10.43 10.22 -15.15
N PHE A 110 11.37 11.04 -14.65
CA PHE A 110 11.19 12.49 -14.53
C PHE A 110 11.10 13.20 -15.89
N SER A 111 11.67 12.61 -16.95
CA SER A 111 11.56 13.16 -18.30
C SER A 111 10.15 12.97 -18.84
N LEU A 112 9.58 11.77 -18.71
CA LEU A 112 8.20 11.49 -19.07
C LEU A 112 7.23 12.34 -18.22
N ALA A 113 7.45 12.42 -16.91
CA ALA A 113 6.63 13.24 -16.03
C ALA A 113 6.61 14.71 -16.47
N LYS A 114 7.78 15.27 -16.84
CA LYS A 114 7.86 16.62 -17.40
C LYS A 114 7.03 16.76 -18.67
N HIS A 115 7.17 15.84 -19.63
CA HIS A 115 6.38 15.89 -20.86
C HIS A 115 4.88 15.79 -20.59
N LEU A 116 4.44 14.89 -19.72
CA LEU A 116 3.03 14.78 -19.35
C LEU A 116 2.49 16.10 -18.79
N MET A 117 3.25 16.79 -17.95
CA MET A 117 2.88 18.12 -17.43
C MET A 117 2.88 19.19 -18.54
N ASP A 118 3.83 19.17 -19.48
CA ASP A 118 3.85 20.07 -20.64
C ASP A 118 2.61 19.89 -21.54
N PHE A 119 1.98 18.71 -21.50
CA PHE A 119 0.72 18.38 -22.19
C PHE A 119 -0.54 18.57 -21.32
N GLY A 120 -0.40 19.10 -20.10
CA GLY A 120 -1.53 19.48 -19.24
C GLY A 120 -1.93 18.45 -18.18
N ALA A 121 -1.11 17.43 -17.91
CA ALA A 121 -1.31 16.59 -16.73
C ALA A 121 -1.09 17.40 -15.44
N GLU A 122 -2.00 17.25 -14.48
CA GLU A 122 -2.03 18.01 -13.23
C GLU A 122 -1.41 17.23 -12.07
N VAL A 123 -0.60 17.91 -11.26
CA VAL A 123 -0.07 17.36 -10.00
C VAL A 123 -1.13 17.50 -8.91
N ARG A 124 -2.01 16.50 -8.80
CA ARG A 124 -3.00 16.40 -7.71
C ARG A 124 -2.38 15.69 -6.49
N PRO A 125 -3.10 15.53 -5.36
CA PRO A 125 -2.53 14.96 -4.13
C PRO A 125 -1.85 13.60 -4.29
N ILE A 126 -2.38 12.72 -5.16
CA ILE A 126 -1.81 11.38 -5.38
C ILE A 126 -0.51 11.47 -6.17
N GLU A 127 -0.50 12.26 -7.25
CA GLU A 127 0.69 12.53 -8.06
C GLU A 127 1.78 13.22 -7.23
N LYS A 128 1.40 14.17 -6.36
CA LYS A 128 2.32 14.82 -5.42
C LYS A 128 2.95 13.80 -4.47
N ALA A 129 2.17 12.90 -3.89
CA ALA A 129 2.70 11.86 -3.01
C ALA A 129 3.65 10.92 -3.76
N ALA A 130 3.32 10.55 -5.01
CA ALA A 130 4.18 9.73 -5.86
C ALA A 130 5.51 10.42 -6.18
N PHE A 131 5.46 11.70 -6.51
CA PHE A 131 6.65 12.54 -6.71
C PHE A 131 7.51 12.59 -5.45
N GLU A 132 6.92 12.90 -4.28
CA GLU A 132 7.64 12.96 -2.99
C GLU A 132 8.37 11.67 -2.64
N MET A 133 7.80 10.50 -2.96
CA MET A 133 8.50 9.22 -2.81
C MET A 133 9.63 9.07 -3.82
N ALA A 134 9.39 9.40 -5.08
CA ALA A 134 10.38 9.30 -6.15
C ALA A 134 11.63 10.16 -5.88
N LEU A 135 11.51 11.23 -5.09
CA LEU A 135 12.62 12.07 -4.65
C LEU A 135 13.70 11.31 -3.86
N ASP A 136 13.39 10.15 -3.29
CA ASP A 136 14.38 9.30 -2.59
C ASP A 136 15.10 8.30 -3.53
N SER A 137 15.20 8.63 -4.82
CA SER A 137 15.87 7.80 -5.84
C SER A 137 17.14 8.44 -6.40
N LYS A 138 17.99 7.61 -7.02
CA LYS A 138 19.14 8.08 -7.81
C LYS A 138 18.69 8.94 -9.00
N ALA A 139 17.63 8.50 -9.70
CA ALA A 139 17.07 9.22 -10.84
C ALA A 139 16.62 10.64 -10.47
N ALA A 140 16.08 10.84 -9.27
CA ALA A 140 15.72 12.19 -8.79
C ALA A 140 16.94 13.10 -8.65
N LYS A 141 18.04 12.58 -8.09
CA LYS A 141 19.30 13.32 -7.93
C LYS A 141 19.91 13.66 -9.29
N GLU A 142 19.89 12.72 -10.22
CA GLU A 142 20.35 12.91 -11.60
C GLU A 142 19.51 13.95 -12.34
N ALA A 143 18.20 14.01 -12.06
CA ALA A 143 17.29 15.04 -12.56
C ALA A 143 17.41 16.39 -11.83
N GLY A 144 18.32 16.53 -10.86
CA GLY A 144 18.59 17.77 -10.14
C GLY A 144 17.68 18.04 -8.94
N PHE A 145 16.88 17.07 -8.51
CA PHE A 145 16.03 17.22 -7.33
C PHE A 145 16.76 16.85 -6.03
N ALA A 146 16.40 17.56 -4.95
CA ALA A 146 16.83 17.22 -3.60
C ALA A 146 15.88 16.21 -2.95
N SER A 147 16.42 15.28 -2.17
CA SER A 147 15.60 14.39 -1.34
C SER A 147 14.93 15.18 -0.21
N THR A 148 13.65 14.89 0.02
CA THR A 148 12.86 15.44 1.13
C THR A 148 12.83 14.50 2.34
N ALA A 149 13.50 13.34 2.26
CA ALA A 149 13.48 12.34 3.33
C ALA A 149 14.20 12.85 4.58
N THR A 150 13.43 13.11 5.65
CA THR A 150 13.99 13.37 6.98
C THR A 150 14.20 12.07 7.74
N ALA A 151 15.17 12.06 8.67
CA ALA A 151 15.50 10.87 9.45
C ALA A 151 14.41 10.49 10.48
N ASP A 152 13.52 11.41 10.84
CA ASP A 152 12.50 11.24 11.89
C ASP A 152 11.08 11.58 11.39
N ALA A 153 10.78 11.24 10.13
CA ALA A 153 9.49 11.54 9.51
C ALA A 153 8.36 10.72 10.16
N ARG A 154 7.80 11.23 11.25
CA ARG A 154 6.50 10.79 11.74
C ARG A 154 5.47 11.00 10.64
N HIS A 155 4.63 9.99 10.42
CA HIS A 155 3.53 10.10 9.46
C HIS A 155 2.57 11.21 9.86
N HIS A 156 2.17 12.02 8.88
CA HIS A 156 0.97 12.84 8.99
C HIS A 156 -0.21 11.96 9.47
N PRO A 157 -1.09 12.43 10.37
CA PRO A 157 -2.17 11.60 10.91
C PRO A 157 -3.01 10.91 9.82
N VAL A 158 -3.34 11.62 8.74
CA VAL A 158 -4.08 11.05 7.59
C VAL A 158 -3.33 9.90 6.91
N LYS A 159 -2.01 9.96 6.76
CA LYS A 159 -1.22 8.83 6.26
C LYS A 159 -1.20 7.68 7.28
N ARG A 160 -0.97 7.99 8.55
CA ARG A 160 -0.85 6.99 9.62
C ARG A 160 -2.11 6.13 9.75
N PHE A 161 -3.26 6.77 9.83
CA PHE A 161 -4.56 6.09 9.89
C PHE A 161 -4.95 5.51 8.53
N GLY A 162 -4.74 6.26 7.45
CA GLY A 162 -5.03 5.84 6.09
C GLY A 162 -4.37 4.53 5.71
N LEU A 163 -3.05 4.41 5.90
CA LEU A 163 -2.29 3.20 5.58
C LEU A 163 -2.71 2.00 6.45
N SER A 164 -2.95 2.24 7.74
CA SER A 164 -3.24 1.17 8.71
C SER A 164 -4.66 0.63 8.58
N LEU A 165 -5.63 1.52 8.38
CA LEU A 165 -7.07 1.21 8.31
C LEU A 165 -7.56 1.02 6.87
N GLY A 166 -6.78 1.44 5.86
CA GLY A 166 -7.16 1.38 4.45
C GLY A 166 -8.06 2.55 4.01
N ILE A 167 -8.06 3.66 4.75
CA ILE A 167 -8.93 4.82 4.49
C ILE A 167 -8.32 5.70 3.41
N VAL A 168 -8.96 5.77 2.26
CA VAL A 168 -8.58 6.68 1.16
C VAL A 168 -9.18 8.06 1.38
N MET A 169 -8.33 9.04 1.63
CA MET A 169 -8.67 10.46 1.65
C MET A 169 -7.44 11.33 1.37
N THR A 170 -7.70 12.63 1.19
CA THR A 170 -6.71 13.70 1.17
C THR A 170 -6.98 14.64 2.33
N ALA A 171 -5.94 14.99 3.08
CA ALA A 171 -6.02 15.97 4.15
C ALA A 171 -6.25 17.39 3.62
N SER A 172 -6.68 18.29 4.50
CA SER A 172 -6.85 19.71 4.18
C SER A 172 -5.60 20.40 3.61
N ASP A 173 -4.40 19.93 3.98
CA ASP A 173 -3.11 20.43 3.48
C ASP A 173 -2.64 19.76 2.17
N GLY A 174 -3.47 18.88 1.58
CA GLY A 174 -3.15 18.14 0.36
C GLY A 174 -2.40 16.81 0.60
N THR A 175 -2.21 16.38 1.84
CA THR A 175 -1.54 15.09 2.14
C THR A 175 -2.43 13.90 1.77
N PHE A 176 -1.96 13.06 0.83
CA PHE A 176 -2.65 11.83 0.46
C PHE A 176 -2.36 10.65 1.41
N SER A 177 -3.40 9.87 1.71
CA SER A 177 -3.41 8.84 2.75
C SER A 177 -2.75 7.49 2.41
N GLN A 178 -2.69 7.08 1.14
CA GLN A 178 -2.38 5.69 0.78
C GLN A 178 -0.95 5.44 0.28
N LEU A 179 -0.10 6.46 0.12
CA LEU A 179 1.25 6.29 -0.42
C LEU A 179 2.32 6.71 0.59
N SER A 180 3.30 5.82 0.84
CA SER A 180 4.32 6.00 1.88
C SER A 180 5.66 5.36 1.55
N ASN A 181 6.72 6.08 1.92
CA ASN A 181 8.07 5.57 2.06
C ASN A 181 8.18 4.36 3.01
N ILE A 182 9.24 3.56 2.84
CA ILE A 182 9.48 2.33 3.60
C ILE A 182 9.64 2.62 5.10
N ALA A 183 10.54 3.52 5.50
CA ALA A 183 10.86 3.80 6.91
C ALA A 183 9.61 3.96 7.78
N PRO A 184 8.74 4.95 7.52
CA PRO A 184 7.63 5.20 8.42
C PRO A 184 6.51 4.15 8.30
N ALA A 185 6.32 3.51 7.13
CA ALA A 185 5.37 2.40 6.99
C ALA A 185 5.84 1.12 7.70
N TYR A 186 7.12 0.80 7.60
CA TYR A 186 7.71 -0.38 8.25
C TYR A 186 7.71 -0.21 9.76
N LYS A 187 8.00 1.00 10.26
CA LYS A 187 7.86 1.32 11.68
C LYS A 187 6.43 1.09 12.18
N LEU A 188 5.40 1.50 11.44
CA LEU A 188 3.99 1.22 11.82
C LEU A 188 3.74 -0.29 11.98
N MET A 189 4.31 -1.11 11.10
CA MET A 189 4.21 -2.56 11.21
C MET A 189 4.99 -3.11 12.40
N THR A 190 6.21 -2.64 12.62
CA THR A 190 7.02 -3.00 13.79
C THR A 190 6.29 -2.71 15.09
N ASP A 191 5.74 -1.50 15.23
CA ASP A 191 5.00 -1.09 16.43
C ASP A 191 3.73 -1.95 16.61
N SER A 192 3.00 -2.22 15.53
CA SER A 192 1.77 -3.04 15.58
C SER A 192 2.04 -4.49 16.00
N VAL A 193 3.07 -5.13 15.43
CA VAL A 193 3.41 -6.51 15.79
C VAL A 193 3.94 -6.57 17.22
N ALA A 194 4.74 -5.60 17.64
CA ALA A 194 5.24 -5.52 19.02
C ALA A 194 4.10 -5.36 20.03
N SER A 195 3.15 -4.45 19.77
CA SER A 195 1.95 -4.28 20.61
C SER A 195 1.17 -5.59 20.72
N TYR A 196 0.91 -6.27 19.60
CA TYR A 196 0.20 -7.54 19.62
C TYR A 196 0.96 -8.64 20.39
N ALA A 197 2.28 -8.76 20.22
CA ALA A 197 3.09 -9.73 20.96
C ALA A 197 3.10 -9.45 22.47
N ASN A 198 3.20 -8.17 22.87
CA ASN A 198 3.16 -7.76 24.27
C ASN A 198 1.81 -8.06 24.93
N ASN A 199 0.71 -7.85 24.20
CA ASN A 199 -0.64 -8.16 24.66
C ASN A 199 -0.97 -9.67 24.63
N ASN A 200 -0.09 -10.50 24.05
CA ASN A 200 -0.24 -11.95 23.94
C ASN A 200 1.07 -12.67 24.34
N PRO A 201 1.55 -12.52 25.58
CA PRO A 201 2.90 -12.94 25.99
C PRO A 201 3.17 -14.45 25.84
N GLY A 202 2.12 -15.28 25.87
CA GLY A 202 2.21 -16.73 25.61
C GLY A 202 2.33 -17.11 24.13
N ASN A 203 2.26 -16.16 23.21
CA ASN A 203 2.37 -16.41 21.77
C ASN A 203 3.82 -16.24 21.29
N ASP A 204 4.61 -17.30 21.47
CA ASP A 204 6.02 -17.36 21.08
C ASP A 204 6.25 -17.05 19.59
N ASN A 205 5.31 -17.41 18.73
CA ASN A 205 5.40 -17.16 17.29
C ASN A 205 5.36 -15.67 16.99
N PHE A 206 4.42 -14.92 17.58
CA PHE A 206 4.38 -13.47 17.43
C PHE A 206 5.53 -12.75 18.14
N ARG A 207 6.06 -13.30 19.25
CA ARG A 207 7.27 -12.75 19.89
C ARG A 207 8.48 -12.82 18.94
N LYS A 208 8.67 -13.93 18.24
CA LYS A 208 9.74 -14.08 17.21
C LYS A 208 9.54 -13.13 16.04
N ILE A 209 8.29 -12.93 15.60
CA ILE A 209 7.97 -11.99 14.50
C ILE A 209 8.25 -10.56 14.97
N ALA A 210 7.83 -10.16 16.18
CA ALA A 210 8.12 -8.85 16.75
C ALA A 210 9.63 -8.58 16.85
N ASP A 211 10.41 -9.55 17.32
CA ASP A 211 11.88 -9.46 17.37
C ASP A 211 12.48 -9.26 15.97
N ALA A 212 12.00 -10.00 14.96
CA ALA A 212 12.47 -9.86 13.58
C ALA A 212 12.16 -8.48 12.98
N TYR A 213 10.94 -7.96 13.18
CA TYR A 213 10.58 -6.60 12.74
C TYR A 213 11.38 -5.52 13.46
N SER A 214 11.58 -5.66 14.77
CA SER A 214 12.36 -4.72 15.58
C SER A 214 13.83 -4.68 15.14
N PHE A 215 14.45 -5.86 15.02
CA PHE A 215 15.82 -6.00 14.51
C PHE A 215 15.95 -5.34 13.14
N SER A 216 15.08 -5.72 12.19
CA SER A 216 15.23 -5.29 10.80
C SER A 216 14.95 -3.80 10.61
N ASN A 217 14.00 -3.24 11.37
CA ASN A 217 13.74 -1.80 11.38
C ASN A 217 14.96 -1.02 11.91
N LYS A 218 15.57 -1.48 13.00
CA LYS A 218 16.78 -0.88 13.58
C LYS A 218 17.99 -1.03 12.65
N THR A 219 18.25 -2.25 12.20
CA THR A 219 19.42 -2.61 11.38
C THR A 219 19.41 -1.91 10.04
N SER A 220 18.27 -1.79 9.37
CA SER A 220 18.21 -1.11 8.08
C SER A 220 18.46 0.40 8.19
N ALA A 221 18.04 0.99 9.32
CA ALA A 221 18.09 2.43 9.56
C ALA A 221 17.59 3.24 8.35
N TYR A 222 16.41 2.88 7.83
CA TYR A 222 15.85 3.56 6.66
C TYR A 222 15.64 5.04 6.96
N SER A 223 15.92 5.88 5.97
CA SER A 223 15.39 7.24 5.88
C SER A 223 14.77 7.38 4.51
N GLY A 224 13.47 7.70 4.49
CA GLY A 224 12.64 7.52 3.30
C GLY A 224 12.52 6.04 2.94
N SER A 225 12.89 5.71 1.70
CA SER A 225 12.92 4.36 1.13
C SER A 225 14.35 3.86 0.89
N THR A 226 15.35 4.55 1.45
CA THR A 226 16.77 4.20 1.36
C THR A 226 17.31 3.71 2.70
N ALA A 227 17.92 2.51 2.72
CA ALA A 227 18.61 2.00 3.91
C ALA A 227 19.91 2.79 4.14
N LYS A 228 20.11 3.34 5.35
CA LYS A 228 21.29 4.17 5.65
C LYS A 228 22.42 3.40 6.31
N ASN A 229 22.14 2.25 6.92
CA ASN A 229 23.19 1.40 7.46
C ASN A 229 23.83 0.55 6.36
N LEU A 230 25.10 0.83 6.04
CA LEU A 230 25.85 0.11 5.00
C LEU A 230 26.13 -1.36 5.38
N GLN A 231 26.12 -1.68 6.68
CA GLN A 231 26.30 -3.05 7.20
C GLN A 231 24.98 -3.81 7.34
N ALA A 232 23.83 -3.24 6.92
CA ALA A 232 22.53 -3.87 7.10
C ALA A 232 22.48 -5.27 6.46
N GLY A 233 22.99 -5.41 5.23
CA GLY A 233 23.05 -6.70 4.54
C GLY A 233 23.87 -7.75 5.29
N GLU A 234 25.03 -7.37 5.85
CA GLU A 234 25.89 -8.26 6.63
C GLU A 234 25.19 -8.73 7.90
N GLN A 235 24.67 -7.78 8.69
CA GLN A 235 24.00 -8.07 9.96
C GLN A 235 22.73 -8.92 9.77
N MET A 236 21.98 -8.68 8.69
CA MET A 236 20.81 -9.50 8.36
C MET A 236 21.20 -10.91 7.89
N ALA A 237 22.24 -11.03 7.06
CA ALA A 237 22.75 -12.34 6.63
C ALA A 237 23.26 -13.15 7.82
N GLU A 238 24.03 -12.54 8.74
CA GLU A 238 24.50 -13.18 9.98
C GLU A 238 23.33 -13.65 10.85
N ARG A 239 22.29 -12.83 11.00
CA ARG A 239 21.08 -13.20 11.75
C ARG A 239 20.40 -14.41 11.12
N ILE A 240 20.24 -14.43 9.79
CA ILE A 240 19.66 -15.57 9.05
C ILE A 240 20.50 -16.83 9.26
N GLN A 241 21.83 -16.73 9.10
CA GLN A 241 22.76 -17.85 9.28
C GLN A 241 22.80 -18.36 10.73
N SER A 242 22.50 -17.50 11.71
CA SER A 242 22.33 -17.91 13.12
C SER A 242 21.01 -18.66 13.40
N GLY A 243 20.18 -18.89 12.38
CA GLY A 243 18.91 -19.61 12.49
C GLY A 243 17.74 -18.76 12.99
N LYS A 244 17.87 -17.42 12.97
CA LYS A 244 16.82 -16.51 13.43
C LYS A 244 15.97 -16.02 12.27
N LEU A 245 14.65 -15.94 12.51
CA LEU A 245 13.70 -15.27 11.62
C LEU A 245 14.16 -13.83 11.36
N THR A 246 14.19 -13.45 10.09
CA THR A 246 14.54 -12.11 9.64
C THR A 246 13.51 -11.64 8.63
N THR A 247 12.96 -10.44 8.85
CA THR A 247 12.08 -9.77 7.91
C THR A 247 12.90 -8.74 7.13
N ILE A 248 12.72 -8.67 5.82
CA ILE A 248 13.50 -7.77 4.96
C ILE A 248 12.48 -6.86 4.27
N PRO A 249 12.37 -5.58 4.64
CA PRO A 249 11.60 -4.63 3.87
C PRO A 249 12.26 -4.45 2.51
N ILE A 250 11.52 -4.74 1.44
CA ILE A 250 12.00 -4.65 0.06
C ILE A 250 11.11 -3.74 -0.77
N ALA A 251 11.68 -3.11 -1.79
CA ALA A 251 10.94 -2.25 -2.69
C ALA A 251 11.54 -2.25 -4.10
N CYS A 252 10.73 -1.88 -5.07
CA CYS A 252 11.14 -1.50 -6.41
C CYS A 252 10.68 -0.07 -6.70
N LYS A 253 10.87 0.40 -7.94
CA LYS A 253 10.27 1.65 -8.43
C LYS A 253 8.78 1.75 -8.02
N GLY A 254 8.47 2.76 -7.21
CA GLY A 254 7.10 3.09 -6.80
C GLY A 254 6.33 2.07 -5.95
N HIS A 255 6.91 0.92 -5.58
CA HIS A 255 6.16 -0.18 -4.97
C HIS A 255 6.97 -0.92 -3.90
N CYS A 256 6.31 -1.32 -2.82
CA CYS A 256 6.90 -2.02 -1.69
C CYS A 256 6.37 -3.45 -1.60
N MET A 257 7.22 -4.42 -1.29
CA MET A 257 6.87 -5.83 -1.16
C MET A 257 7.29 -6.37 0.21
N GLY A 258 6.78 -7.55 0.59
CA GLY A 258 7.20 -8.24 1.79
C GLY A 258 8.22 -9.33 1.46
N LEU A 259 9.30 -9.43 2.22
CA LEU A 259 10.25 -10.54 2.16
C LEU A 259 10.61 -10.96 3.57
N SER A 260 10.65 -12.26 3.85
CA SER A 260 11.16 -12.79 5.11
C SER A 260 11.88 -14.10 4.88
N ILE A 261 12.87 -14.39 5.71
CA ILE A 261 13.60 -15.65 5.74
C ILE A 261 13.35 -16.33 7.07
N VAL A 262 12.89 -17.58 7.00
CA VAL A 262 12.55 -18.42 8.15
C VAL A 262 13.45 -19.65 8.12
N PRO A 263 14.62 -19.64 8.78
CA PRO A 263 15.48 -20.81 8.88
C PRO A 263 14.78 -21.99 9.57
N ASP A 264 15.12 -23.23 9.21
CA ASP A 264 14.53 -24.43 9.84
C ASP A 264 14.86 -24.56 11.34
N GLY A 265 15.91 -23.87 11.78
CA GLY A 265 16.34 -23.83 13.16
C GLY A 265 17.79 -23.35 13.30
N PRO A 266 18.30 -23.25 14.55
CA PRO A 266 19.68 -22.92 14.82
C PRO A 266 20.65 -23.87 14.11
N GLY A 267 21.65 -23.32 13.40
CA GLY A 267 22.65 -24.09 12.67
C GLY A 267 22.17 -24.75 11.37
N SER A 268 20.90 -24.57 10.99
CA SER A 268 20.40 -25.06 9.70
C SER A 268 21.02 -24.28 8.54
N LYS A 269 21.36 -25.01 7.46
CA LYS A 269 21.75 -24.41 6.18
C LYS A 269 20.54 -24.09 5.30
N SER A 270 19.35 -24.52 5.69
CA SER A 270 18.13 -24.41 4.90
C SER A 270 17.01 -23.72 5.66
N GLY A 271 16.00 -23.26 4.92
CA GLY A 271 14.84 -22.59 5.48
C GLY A 271 13.80 -22.28 4.41
N TYR A 272 12.98 -21.27 4.69
CA TYR A 272 11.95 -20.79 3.79
C TYR A 272 12.13 -19.32 3.49
N MET A 273 11.83 -18.93 2.26
CA MET A 273 11.71 -17.53 1.86
C MET A 273 10.23 -17.21 1.62
N VAL A 274 9.70 -16.25 2.36
CA VAL A 274 8.32 -15.78 2.29
C VAL A 274 8.30 -14.46 1.53
N PHE A 275 7.82 -14.48 0.29
CA PHE A 275 7.70 -13.29 -0.55
C PHE A 275 6.22 -12.90 -0.69
N THR A 276 5.91 -11.61 -0.57
CA THR A 276 4.53 -11.12 -0.64
C THR A 276 4.42 -9.92 -1.57
N ASN A 277 3.59 -10.06 -2.61
CA ASN A 277 3.17 -8.98 -3.47
C ASN A 277 1.65 -9.01 -3.67
N ARG A 278 0.97 -7.95 -3.25
CA ARG A 278 -0.46 -7.73 -3.47
C ARG A 278 -0.75 -6.47 -4.30
N GLY A 279 0.27 -5.77 -4.77
CA GLY A 279 0.10 -4.51 -5.51
C GLY A 279 0.54 -4.66 -6.96
N VAL A 280 1.24 -3.63 -7.46
CA VAL A 280 1.68 -3.55 -8.86
C VAL A 280 2.41 -4.84 -9.29
N GLY A 281 2.05 -5.35 -10.46
CA GLY A 281 2.67 -6.52 -11.08
C GLY A 281 2.11 -7.87 -10.64
N CYS A 282 1.17 -7.92 -9.68
CA CYS A 282 0.47 -9.18 -9.42
C CYS A 282 -0.62 -9.45 -10.48
N ASN A 283 -0.75 -10.71 -10.88
CA ASN A 283 -1.87 -11.24 -11.66
C ASN A 283 -2.74 -12.15 -10.76
N ASP A 284 -3.90 -12.58 -11.27
CA ASP A 284 -4.87 -13.38 -10.49
C ASP A 284 -4.29 -14.69 -9.93
N ASN A 285 -3.20 -15.20 -10.52
CA ASN A 285 -2.59 -16.48 -10.16
C ASN A 285 -1.40 -16.34 -9.21
N ASP A 286 -0.79 -15.15 -9.07
CA ASP A 286 0.38 -14.93 -8.22
C ASP A 286 0.17 -13.88 -7.12
N CYS A 287 -0.95 -13.17 -7.11
CA CYS A 287 -1.24 -12.17 -6.09
C CYS A 287 -1.38 -12.78 -4.68
N GLY A 288 -0.56 -12.30 -3.74
CA GLY A 288 -0.53 -12.77 -2.37
C GLY A 288 0.86 -13.10 -1.86
N THR A 289 0.97 -14.19 -1.11
CA THR A 289 2.21 -14.62 -0.47
C THR A 289 2.67 -15.95 -1.05
N GLN A 290 3.85 -15.95 -1.65
CA GLN A 290 4.55 -17.12 -2.17
C GLN A 290 5.60 -17.56 -1.14
N ILE A 291 5.69 -18.87 -0.91
CA ILE A 291 6.69 -19.43 0.00
C ILE A 291 7.58 -20.36 -0.81
N TYR A 292 8.88 -20.11 -0.77
CA TYR A 292 9.91 -20.89 -1.45
C TYR A 292 10.70 -21.68 -0.43
N ARG A 293 11.11 -22.90 -0.80
CA ARG A 293 12.13 -23.65 -0.07
C ARG A 293 13.51 -23.14 -0.46
N ILE A 294 14.36 -22.86 0.52
CA ILE A 294 15.76 -22.47 0.30
C ILE A 294 16.65 -23.55 0.91
N ASP A 295 17.37 -24.27 0.05
CA ASP A 295 18.24 -25.38 0.48
C ASP A 295 19.62 -24.91 0.94
N ASP A 296 20.02 -23.69 0.54
CA ASP A 296 21.27 -23.05 0.95
C ASP A 296 21.05 -21.57 1.29
N LEU A 297 20.91 -21.28 2.58
CA LEU A 297 20.74 -19.94 3.14
C LEU A 297 21.95 -19.03 2.90
N LYS A 298 23.13 -19.56 2.50
CA LYS A 298 24.26 -18.71 2.10
C LYS A 298 23.97 -17.91 0.84
N LYS A 299 22.98 -18.31 0.03
CA LYS A 299 22.52 -17.54 -1.13
C LYS A 299 21.77 -16.28 -0.74
N VAL A 300 21.24 -16.21 0.48
CA VAL A 300 20.72 -14.97 1.07
C VAL A 300 21.89 -14.17 1.65
N ASP A 301 22.76 -13.71 0.76
CA ASP A 301 23.99 -13.03 1.11
C ASP A 301 23.78 -11.50 1.29
N PRO A 302 24.79 -10.78 1.81
CA PRO A 302 24.69 -9.32 1.99
C PRO A 302 24.41 -8.57 0.68
N LYS A 303 24.89 -9.07 -0.47
CA LYS A 303 24.71 -8.42 -1.77
C LYS A 303 23.24 -8.50 -2.21
N PHE A 304 22.63 -9.68 -2.10
CA PHE A 304 21.21 -9.88 -2.35
C PHE A 304 20.38 -8.99 -1.44
N ILE A 305 20.62 -9.04 -0.12
CA ILE A 305 19.86 -8.26 0.88
C ILE A 305 19.95 -6.76 0.58
N ASN A 306 21.15 -6.22 0.39
CA ASN A 306 21.35 -4.80 0.11
C ASN A 306 20.69 -4.37 -1.21
N ALA A 307 20.71 -5.23 -2.23
CA ALA A 307 20.09 -4.95 -3.52
C ALA A 307 18.56 -4.85 -3.41
N VAL A 308 17.90 -5.79 -2.74
CA VAL A 308 16.42 -5.78 -2.62
C VAL A 308 15.91 -4.73 -1.63
N MET A 309 16.68 -4.43 -0.58
CA MET A 309 16.37 -3.36 0.37
C MET A 309 16.40 -1.97 -0.29
N ASN A 310 17.41 -1.73 -1.14
CA ASN A 310 17.60 -0.45 -1.83
C ASN A 310 17.03 -0.46 -3.26
N GLY A 311 16.09 -1.36 -3.57
CA GLY A 311 15.58 -1.47 -4.93
C GLY A 311 14.85 -0.20 -5.40
N HIS A 312 14.09 0.46 -4.53
CA HIS A 312 13.49 1.77 -4.85
C HIS A 312 14.56 2.84 -5.10
N SER A 313 15.49 3.03 -4.16
CA SER A 313 16.49 4.10 -4.26
C SER A 313 17.43 3.92 -5.47
N ASN A 314 17.66 2.66 -5.87
CA ASN A 314 18.43 2.30 -7.05
C ASN A 314 17.63 2.26 -8.36
N GLY A 315 16.31 2.51 -8.33
CA GLY A 315 15.46 2.41 -9.52
C GLY A 315 15.37 0.99 -10.09
N THR A 316 15.44 -0.03 -9.24
CA THR A 316 15.31 -1.43 -9.66
C THR A 316 13.86 -1.74 -10.02
N SER A 317 13.64 -2.40 -11.17
CA SER A 317 12.32 -2.80 -11.64
C SER A 317 11.76 -3.96 -10.81
N HIS A 318 10.43 -4.13 -10.81
CA HIS A 318 9.80 -5.30 -10.19
C HIS A 318 10.33 -6.62 -10.78
N ALA A 319 10.48 -6.69 -12.10
CA ALA A 319 10.99 -7.87 -12.78
C ALA A 319 12.41 -8.23 -12.33
N ASP A 320 13.27 -7.25 -12.09
CA ASP A 320 14.64 -7.51 -11.62
C ASP A 320 14.68 -7.92 -10.15
N ILE A 321 13.81 -7.37 -9.30
CA ILE A 321 13.60 -7.90 -7.93
C ILE A 321 13.18 -9.37 -8.00
N MET A 322 12.21 -9.72 -8.85
CA MET A 322 11.75 -11.11 -9.00
C MET A 322 12.85 -12.03 -9.52
N LYS A 323 13.68 -11.60 -10.47
CA LYS A 323 14.86 -12.38 -10.91
C LYS A 323 15.83 -12.66 -9.76
N MET A 324 16.04 -11.70 -8.87
CA MET A 324 16.89 -11.90 -7.68
C MET A 324 16.27 -12.89 -6.69
N VAL A 325 14.97 -12.76 -6.41
CA VAL A 325 14.19 -13.69 -5.57
C VAL A 325 14.26 -15.12 -6.14
N HIS A 326 13.95 -15.30 -7.41
CA HIS A 326 13.99 -16.62 -8.05
C HIS A 326 15.40 -17.22 -8.06
N ARG A 327 16.45 -16.42 -8.26
CA ARG A 327 17.84 -16.90 -8.20
C ARG A 327 18.19 -17.47 -6.82
N VAL A 328 17.78 -16.81 -5.74
CA VAL A 328 17.99 -17.31 -4.37
C VAL A 328 17.23 -18.63 -4.15
N ALA A 329 16.06 -18.78 -4.76
CA ALA A 329 15.26 -20.00 -4.74
C ALA A 329 15.65 -21.04 -5.81
N ASP A 330 16.83 -20.90 -6.46
CA ASP A 330 17.29 -21.80 -7.54
C ASP A 330 16.32 -21.95 -8.72
N ASN A 331 15.53 -20.91 -8.98
CA ASN A 331 14.43 -20.89 -9.95
C ASN A 331 13.38 -22.00 -9.72
N LYS A 332 13.33 -22.58 -8.52
CA LYS A 332 12.29 -23.51 -8.13
C LYS A 332 10.98 -22.73 -7.94
N PRO A 333 9.83 -23.33 -8.28
CA PRO A 333 8.54 -22.72 -7.99
C PRO A 333 8.33 -22.59 -6.47
N PRO A 334 7.41 -21.71 -6.03
CA PRO A 334 6.96 -21.70 -4.64
C PRO A 334 6.45 -23.08 -4.24
N ILE A 335 6.81 -23.54 -3.04
CA ILE A 335 6.26 -24.78 -2.46
C ILE A 335 4.81 -24.60 -2.01
N THR A 336 4.40 -23.36 -1.76
CA THR A 336 3.00 -23.03 -1.50
C THR A 336 2.69 -21.58 -1.85
N HIS A 337 1.42 -21.31 -2.10
CA HIS A 337 0.89 -19.97 -2.34
C HIS A 337 -0.30 -19.73 -1.43
N ILE A 338 -0.32 -18.55 -0.82
CA ILE A 338 -1.43 -18.05 -0.02
C ILE A 338 -2.11 -16.97 -0.86
N PRO A 339 -3.23 -17.28 -1.55
CA PRO A 339 -3.95 -16.30 -2.34
C PRO A 339 -4.50 -15.21 -1.42
N GLN A 340 -4.25 -13.96 -1.80
CA GLN A 340 -4.74 -12.78 -1.10
C GLN A 340 -5.20 -11.78 -2.13
N GLN A 341 -6.31 -11.10 -1.86
CA GLN A 341 -6.88 -10.12 -2.78
C GLN A 341 -5.85 -9.04 -3.14
N ALA A 342 -5.83 -8.68 -4.42
CA ALA A 342 -5.11 -7.52 -4.90
C ALA A 342 -5.49 -6.29 -4.09
N GLN A 343 -4.49 -5.51 -3.76
CA GLN A 343 -4.62 -4.30 -3.00
C GLN A 343 -4.95 -3.17 -3.97
N LYS A 344 -6.19 -2.68 -3.88
CA LYS A 344 -6.74 -1.67 -4.79
C LYS A 344 -6.14 -0.26 -4.64
N TYR A 345 -5.43 0.01 -3.55
CA TYR A 345 -4.88 1.33 -3.22
C TYR A 345 -3.38 1.21 -2.95
N ASP A 346 -2.56 2.22 -3.25
CA ASP A 346 -1.08 2.17 -3.18
C ASP A 346 -0.47 1.98 -1.76
N ASN A 347 -1.20 1.45 -0.78
CA ASN A 347 -0.74 1.18 0.59
C ASN A 347 0.09 -0.11 0.74
N CYS A 348 0.71 -0.54 -0.37
CA CYS A 348 1.49 -1.78 -0.49
C CYS A 348 2.56 -1.93 0.61
N SER A 349 3.15 -0.82 1.08
CA SER A 349 4.16 -0.80 2.14
C SER A 349 3.66 -1.38 3.48
N VAL A 350 2.39 -1.17 3.82
CA VAL A 350 1.74 -1.77 5.00
C VAL A 350 1.04 -3.08 4.63
N ALA A 351 0.32 -3.11 3.50
CA ALA A 351 -0.49 -4.26 3.13
C ALA A 351 0.33 -5.52 2.84
N ASN A 352 1.48 -5.41 2.18
CA ASN A 352 2.36 -6.54 1.88
C ASN A 352 3.10 -7.01 3.12
N SER A 353 3.66 -6.08 3.92
CA SER A 353 4.28 -6.37 5.21
C SER A 353 3.32 -7.12 6.13
N ARG A 354 2.08 -6.62 6.28
CA ARG A 354 1.04 -7.30 7.08
C ARG A 354 0.71 -8.69 6.53
N ALA A 355 0.55 -8.83 5.21
CA ALA A 355 0.22 -10.10 4.59
C ALA A 355 1.33 -11.16 4.74
N ASN A 356 2.60 -10.72 4.73
CA ASN A 356 3.78 -11.57 4.89
C ASN A 356 3.80 -12.33 6.22
N ILE A 357 3.26 -11.73 7.29
CA ILE A 357 3.12 -12.37 8.62
C ILE A 357 2.38 -13.71 8.54
N ARG A 358 1.34 -13.82 7.69
CA ARG A 358 0.64 -15.10 7.51
C ARG A 358 1.54 -16.19 6.92
N GLY A 359 2.42 -15.82 6.00
CA GLY A 359 3.41 -16.74 5.44
C GLY A 359 4.48 -17.13 6.45
N ILE A 360 4.94 -16.19 7.29
CA ILE A 360 5.88 -16.49 8.39
C ILE A 360 5.26 -17.49 9.37
N LEU A 361 4.02 -17.25 9.81
CA LEU A 361 3.30 -18.15 10.73
C LEU A 361 3.14 -19.55 10.13
N LEU A 362 2.88 -19.65 8.82
CA LEU A 362 2.78 -20.94 8.13
C LEU A 362 4.13 -21.66 8.08
N CYS A 363 5.24 -20.94 7.85
CA CYS A 363 6.59 -21.52 7.89
C CYS A 363 6.96 -21.99 9.31
N GLN A 364 6.64 -21.20 10.34
CA GLN A 364 6.83 -21.61 11.73
C GLN A 364 6.05 -22.89 12.03
N LYS A 365 4.80 -22.99 11.53
CA LYS A 365 3.99 -24.20 11.68
C LYS A 365 4.57 -25.40 10.92
N ALA A 366 5.10 -25.18 9.70
CA ALA A 366 5.77 -26.23 8.93
C ALA A 366 7.00 -26.75 9.67
N ILE A 367 7.80 -25.88 10.30
CA ILE A 367 8.95 -26.29 11.11
C ILE A 367 8.50 -27.14 12.30
N GLU A 368 7.45 -26.74 13.03
CA GLU A 368 6.86 -27.54 14.12
C GLU A 368 6.39 -28.93 13.65
N LYS A 369 6.00 -29.06 12.37
CA LYS A 369 5.51 -30.30 11.76
C LYS A 369 6.58 -31.02 10.92
N ASN A 370 7.84 -30.60 10.97
CA ASN A 370 8.94 -31.16 10.18
C ASN A 370 8.72 -31.12 8.65
N GLY A 371 8.09 -30.05 8.13
CA GLY A 371 7.94 -29.80 6.70
C GLY A 371 6.51 -29.42 6.30
N PHE A 372 6.38 -28.82 5.11
CA PHE A 372 5.09 -28.45 4.53
C PHE A 372 4.21 -29.66 4.18
N ASP A 373 4.82 -30.78 3.80
CA ASP A 373 4.10 -32.03 3.44
C ASP A 373 3.35 -32.64 4.63
N ASN A 374 3.73 -32.27 5.86
CA ASN A 374 3.12 -32.74 7.10
C ASN A 374 2.06 -31.78 7.65
N LEU A 375 1.75 -30.68 6.95
CA LEU A 375 0.71 -29.75 7.36
C LEU A 375 -0.68 -30.31 7.05
N SER A 376 -1.53 -30.37 8.07
CA SER A 376 -2.93 -30.71 7.89
C SER A 376 -3.74 -29.49 7.42
N THR A 377 -4.93 -29.73 6.86
CA THR A 377 -5.87 -28.65 6.56
C THR A 377 -6.21 -27.83 7.82
N GLN A 378 -6.22 -28.44 9.01
CA GLN A 378 -6.48 -27.73 10.25
C GLN A 378 -5.35 -26.76 10.59
N ASP A 379 -4.09 -27.16 10.39
CA ASP A 379 -2.93 -26.28 10.60
C ASP A 379 -3.02 -25.00 9.73
N HIS A 380 -3.45 -25.13 8.47
CA HIS A 380 -3.68 -23.98 7.60
C HIS A 380 -4.82 -23.07 8.10
N ARG A 381 -5.89 -23.65 8.66
CA ARG A 381 -7.02 -22.87 9.23
C ARG A 381 -6.59 -22.13 10.49
N ASP A 382 -5.84 -22.78 11.38
CA ASP A 382 -5.37 -22.22 12.65
C ASP A 382 -4.40 -21.07 12.41
N VAL A 383 -3.45 -21.23 11.48
CA VAL A 383 -2.56 -20.15 11.04
C VAL A 383 -3.36 -18.97 10.47
N LYS A 384 -4.38 -19.25 9.63
CA LYS A 384 -5.25 -18.20 9.09
C LYS A 384 -6.07 -17.50 10.19
N ALA A 385 -6.53 -18.23 11.19
CA ALA A 385 -7.25 -17.67 12.34
C ALA A 385 -6.35 -16.76 13.17
N SER A 386 -5.16 -17.23 13.55
CA SER A 386 -4.17 -16.44 14.29
C SER A 386 -3.76 -15.16 13.56
N TYR A 387 -3.55 -15.24 12.24
CA TYR A 387 -3.32 -14.05 11.40
C TYR A 387 -4.49 -13.07 11.42
N LYS A 388 -5.74 -13.57 11.35
CA LYS A 388 -6.94 -12.73 11.40
C LYS A 388 -7.11 -12.07 12.76
N ASP A 389 -6.79 -12.76 13.84
CA ASP A 389 -6.84 -12.21 15.20
C ASP A 389 -5.87 -11.04 15.36
N TYR A 390 -4.62 -11.20 14.89
CA TYR A 390 -3.67 -10.10 14.80
C TYR A 390 -4.20 -8.93 13.95
N SER A 391 -4.68 -9.21 12.73
CA SER A 391 -5.18 -8.15 11.85
C SER A 391 -6.41 -7.43 12.43
N LYS A 392 -7.25 -8.12 13.21
CA LYS A 392 -8.38 -7.53 13.92
C LYS A 392 -7.90 -6.67 15.09
N ALA A 393 -6.96 -7.16 15.89
CA ALA A 393 -6.38 -6.43 17.01
C ALA A 393 -5.71 -5.12 16.54
N MET A 394 -4.88 -5.18 15.50
CA MET A 394 -4.26 -4.00 14.87
C MET A 394 -5.31 -2.95 14.46
N ARG A 395 -6.43 -3.39 13.87
CA ARG A 395 -7.51 -2.47 13.45
C ARG A 395 -8.19 -1.83 14.65
N VAL A 396 -8.55 -2.63 15.65
CA VAL A 396 -9.25 -2.15 16.86
C VAL A 396 -8.37 -1.16 17.61
N GLU A 397 -7.10 -1.49 17.83
CA GLU A 397 -6.12 -0.59 18.45
C GLU A 397 -6.03 0.73 17.69
N LYS A 398 -5.89 0.67 16.36
CA LYS A 398 -5.78 1.88 15.55
C LYS A 398 -7.06 2.73 15.54
N VAL A 399 -8.24 2.12 15.61
CA VAL A 399 -9.49 2.90 15.78
C VAL A 399 -9.57 3.52 17.17
N ASN A 400 -9.15 2.82 18.22
CA ASN A 400 -9.10 3.40 19.58
C ASN A 400 -8.13 4.59 19.66
N GLU A 401 -7.00 4.53 18.95
CA GLU A 401 -6.09 5.67 18.79
C GLU A 401 -6.79 6.84 18.08
N LEU A 402 -7.53 6.58 17.00
CA LEU A 402 -8.28 7.62 16.28
C LEU A 402 -9.34 8.27 17.16
N VAL A 403 -10.09 7.47 17.93
CA VAL A 403 -11.07 7.97 18.92
C VAL A 403 -10.39 8.90 19.93
N SER A 404 -9.25 8.47 20.47
CA SER A 404 -8.48 9.26 21.44
C SER A 404 -7.96 10.56 20.83
N GLU A 405 -7.48 10.53 19.59
CA GLU A 405 -6.95 11.71 18.92
C GLU A 405 -8.04 12.72 18.52
N ILE A 406 -9.21 12.26 18.10
CA ILE A 406 -10.37 13.13 17.90
C ILE A 406 -10.78 13.77 19.23
N ALA A 407 -10.81 13.00 20.32
CA ALA A 407 -11.17 13.53 21.64
C ALA A 407 -10.18 14.58 22.15
N ASN A 408 -8.89 14.38 21.87
CA ASN A 408 -7.82 15.32 22.28
C ASN A 408 -7.70 16.53 21.34
N ASN A 409 -8.12 16.41 20.08
CA ASN A 409 -8.06 17.48 19.08
C ASN A 409 -9.41 17.60 18.36
N PRO A 410 -10.50 17.97 19.08
CA PRO A 410 -11.85 17.93 18.53
C PRO A 410 -12.09 18.90 17.38
N GLN A 411 -11.24 19.91 17.21
CA GLN A 411 -11.33 20.89 16.12
C GLN A 411 -10.66 20.45 14.83
N ASN A 412 -9.95 19.32 14.82
CA ASN A 412 -9.21 18.88 13.64
C ASN A 412 -10.17 18.20 12.62
N PRO A 413 -10.46 18.84 11.47
CA PRO A 413 -11.41 18.29 10.51
C PRO A 413 -10.91 17.00 9.84
N ASP A 414 -9.59 16.84 9.68
CA ASP A 414 -9.00 15.66 9.06
C ASP A 414 -9.19 14.41 9.94
N LEU A 415 -9.04 14.55 11.26
CA LEU A 415 -9.31 13.45 12.20
C LEU A 415 -10.79 13.05 12.21
N ILE A 416 -11.69 14.02 12.16
CA ILE A 416 -13.14 13.76 12.07
C ILE A 416 -13.47 13.05 10.75
N ASN A 417 -12.91 13.52 9.64
CA ASN A 417 -13.15 12.95 8.31
C ASN A 417 -12.60 11.53 8.18
N LEU A 418 -11.43 11.24 8.77
CA LEU A 418 -10.92 9.86 8.91
C LEU A 418 -11.94 8.95 9.60
N GLY A 419 -12.54 9.42 10.70
CA GLY A 419 -13.57 8.67 11.43
C GLY A 419 -14.81 8.41 10.58
N LYS A 420 -15.31 9.42 9.87
CA LYS A 420 -16.48 9.31 8.98
C LYS A 420 -16.21 8.33 7.83
N GLU A 421 -15.07 8.45 7.16
CA GLU A 421 -14.70 7.56 6.05
C GLU A 421 -14.48 6.12 6.51
N TYR A 422 -13.93 5.89 7.70
CA TYR A 422 -13.85 4.55 8.28
C TYR A 422 -15.24 3.91 8.43
N LEU A 423 -16.20 4.64 9.02
CA LEU A 423 -17.56 4.11 9.22
C LEU A 423 -18.29 3.85 7.91
N LYS A 424 -18.07 4.69 6.89
CA LYS A 424 -18.59 4.50 5.53
C LYS A 424 -18.02 3.24 4.87
N GLN A 425 -16.71 2.99 5.02
CA GLN A 425 -16.05 1.81 4.45
C GLN A 425 -16.32 0.52 5.24
N HIS A 426 -16.70 0.65 6.52
CA HIS A 426 -16.95 -0.47 7.42
C HIS A 426 -18.35 -0.38 8.07
N PRO A 427 -19.44 -0.49 7.30
CA PRO A 427 -20.81 -0.37 7.83
C PRO A 427 -21.15 -1.47 8.86
N LYS A 428 -20.42 -2.59 8.81
CA LYS A 428 -20.52 -3.74 9.74
C LYS A 428 -19.40 -3.75 10.79
N ALA A 429 -18.79 -2.60 11.09
CA ALA A 429 -17.84 -2.50 12.19
C ALA A 429 -18.48 -2.99 13.51
N PRO A 430 -17.71 -3.64 14.41
CA PRO A 430 -18.25 -4.10 15.70
C PRO A 430 -18.95 -2.95 16.45
N PRO A 431 -20.11 -3.18 17.08
CA PRO A 431 -20.89 -2.12 17.73
C PRO A 431 -20.07 -1.27 18.70
N GLU A 432 -19.23 -1.90 19.53
CA GLU A 432 -18.36 -1.19 20.48
C GLU A 432 -17.39 -0.20 19.79
N VAL A 433 -16.81 -0.61 18.65
CA VAL A 433 -15.89 0.24 17.87
C VAL A 433 -16.66 1.38 17.21
N ARG A 434 -17.83 1.05 16.65
CA ARG A 434 -18.71 2.00 15.97
C ARG A 434 -19.20 3.09 16.92
N GLU A 435 -19.76 2.71 18.07
CA GLU A 435 -20.30 3.66 19.04
C GLU A 435 -19.23 4.60 19.59
N LYS A 436 -18.03 4.09 19.92
CA LYS A 436 -16.91 4.93 20.40
C LYS A 436 -16.52 5.97 19.36
N LEU A 437 -16.45 5.57 18.09
CA LEU A 437 -16.06 6.44 16.99
C LEU A 437 -17.15 7.45 16.64
N GLU A 438 -18.42 7.05 16.58
CA GLU A 438 -19.56 7.95 16.36
C GLU A 438 -19.65 9.02 17.46
N LYS A 439 -19.50 8.65 18.73
CA LYS A 439 -19.47 9.60 19.86
C LYS A 439 -18.33 10.60 19.76
N ALA A 440 -17.13 10.14 19.38
CA ALA A 440 -15.97 11.01 19.19
C ALA A 440 -16.21 12.01 18.03
N ILE A 441 -16.72 11.52 16.89
CA ILE A 441 -17.06 12.33 15.71
C ILE A 441 -18.13 13.37 16.04
N GLU A 442 -19.19 12.99 16.75
CA GLU A 442 -20.28 13.90 17.11
C GLU A 442 -19.76 15.04 17.99
N ARG A 443 -18.95 14.70 19.00
CA ARG A 443 -18.33 15.70 19.89
C ARG A 443 -17.42 16.64 19.11
N GLY A 444 -16.52 16.11 18.27
CA GLY A 444 -15.64 16.94 17.43
C GLY A 444 -16.41 17.83 16.46
N SER A 445 -17.45 17.29 15.80
CA SER A 445 -18.26 18.05 14.84
C SER A 445 -19.01 19.22 15.49
N LYS A 446 -19.46 19.06 16.75
CA LYS A 446 -20.09 20.16 17.52
C LYS A 446 -19.11 21.27 17.85
N GLU A 447 -17.87 20.93 18.19
CA GLU A 447 -16.83 21.92 18.50
C GLU A 447 -16.42 22.72 17.25
N VAL A 448 -16.25 22.05 16.09
CA VAL A 448 -15.92 22.74 14.83
C VAL A 448 -17.03 23.72 14.43
N ALA A 449 -18.29 23.32 14.61
CA ALA A 449 -19.44 24.19 14.33
C ALA A 449 -19.53 25.39 15.29
N ARG A 450 -18.96 25.30 16.51
CA ARG A 450 -18.92 26.40 17.48
C ARG A 450 -17.88 27.45 17.12
N GLU A 451 -16.70 27.05 16.66
CA GLU A 451 -15.64 27.97 16.21
C GLU A 451 -16.06 28.77 14.98
N GLN A 452 -16.77 28.14 14.03
CA GLN A 452 -17.28 28.82 12.84
C GLN A 452 -18.36 29.88 13.13
N ARG A 453 -18.95 29.88 14.34
CA ARG A 453 -19.97 30.84 14.78
C ARG A 453 -19.41 31.98 15.65
N TYR A 454 -18.12 31.99 15.95
CA TYR A 454 -17.50 33.06 16.72
C TYR A 454 -17.28 34.29 15.83
N GLU A 455 -18.22 35.24 15.84
CA GLU A 455 -17.96 36.60 15.38
C GLU A 455 -17.19 37.34 16.48
N PRO A 456 -15.99 37.90 16.21
CA PRO A 456 -15.28 38.69 17.21
C PRO A 456 -16.13 39.89 17.63
N PRO A 457 -16.14 40.26 18.93
CA PRO A 457 -16.92 41.41 19.38
C PRO A 457 -16.50 42.64 18.58
N GLN A 458 -17.47 43.27 17.90
CA GLN A 458 -17.28 44.57 17.29
C GLN A 458 -16.87 45.55 18.40
N MET A 459 -15.58 45.90 18.45
CA MET A 459 -15.15 46.99 19.31
C MET A 459 -15.78 48.27 18.78
N SER A 460 -16.79 48.77 19.49
CA SER A 460 -17.36 50.08 19.27
C SER A 460 -16.24 51.11 19.31
N SER A 461 -16.06 51.86 18.23
CA SER A 461 -15.09 52.94 18.15
C SER A 461 -15.34 53.94 19.30
N PRO A 462 -14.29 54.42 20.00
CA PRO A 462 -14.46 55.48 20.98
C PRO A 462 -14.90 56.74 20.24
N GLY A 463 -16.06 57.28 20.64
CA GLY A 463 -16.60 58.55 20.15
C GLY A 463 -15.95 59.77 20.79
#